data_AF-B4UJ17-F1
#
_entry.id   AF-B4UJ17-F1
#
_cell.length_a   1.000
_cell.length_b   1.000
_cell.length_c   1.000
_cell.angle_alpha   90.00
_cell.angle_beta   90.00
_cell.angle_gamma   90.00
#
_symmetry.space_group_name_H-M   'P 1'
#
loop_
_entity.id
_entity.type
_entity.pdbx_description
1 polymer ?
#
loop_
_entity_poly.entity_id
_entity_poly.type
_entity_poly.pdbx_seq_one_letter_code
_entity_poly.pdbx_strand_id
1 'polypeptide(L)'
;MSRLPAVALVESLDPDAVEVSPEAPAAPGAGAVDALRRRLSGSTAREHVVLDFLEDDLREARAALSAVAAYVANVEAALSDGEPSQQRLLSLALGGAPAERLDYLSGVLGSVRRRLAQVAARM
;
A
#
# COMPACT_ATOMS: atom_id res chain seq x y z
N MET A 1 -4.65 8.60 -36.96
CA MET A 1 -4.65 9.11 -35.57
C MET A 1 -3.56 8.36 -34.81
N SER A 2 -2.45 9.04 -34.50
CA SER A 2 -1.27 8.43 -33.91
C SER A 2 -1.48 8.26 -32.40
N ARG A 3 -1.44 7.02 -31.90
CA ARG A 3 -1.43 6.76 -30.45
C ARG A 3 -0.06 7.18 -29.92
N LEU A 4 -0.03 8.13 -28.98
CA LEU A 4 1.21 8.52 -28.30
C LEU A 4 1.75 7.33 -27.50
N PRO A 5 3.08 7.12 -27.46
CA PRO A 5 3.67 6.05 -26.68
C PRO A 5 3.42 6.28 -25.18
N ALA A 6 3.12 5.22 -24.44
CA ALA A 6 2.82 5.26 -23.00
C ALA A 6 3.90 5.99 -22.17
N VAL A 7 5.14 6.06 -22.66
CA VAL A 7 6.25 6.81 -22.07
C VAL A 7 5.99 8.32 -22.02
N ALA A 8 5.35 8.88 -23.04
CA ALA A 8 5.04 10.31 -23.12
C ALA A 8 3.92 10.74 -22.15
N LEU A 9 3.03 9.82 -21.75
CA LEU A 9 2.00 10.10 -20.75
C LEU A 9 2.59 10.23 -19.34
N VAL A 10 3.66 9.48 -19.04
CA VAL A 10 4.31 9.46 -17.72
C VAL A 10 5.10 10.74 -17.46
N GLU A 11 5.68 11.37 -18.49
CA GLU A 11 6.41 12.65 -18.35
C GLU A 11 5.49 13.85 -18.05
N SER A 12 4.18 13.74 -18.31
CA SER A 12 3.22 14.82 -18.05
C SER A 12 2.54 14.77 -16.68
N LEU A 13 2.76 13.70 -15.90
CA LEU A 13 2.17 13.53 -14.58
C LEU A 13 3.17 13.98 -13.52
N ASP A 14 2.85 15.08 -12.84
CA ASP A 14 3.58 15.50 -11.64
C ASP A 14 3.28 14.49 -10.50
N PRO A 15 4.26 13.70 -10.05
CA PRO A 15 4.05 12.70 -9.00
C PRO A 15 3.68 13.33 -7.65
N ASP A 16 4.01 14.62 -7.45
CA ASP A 16 3.73 15.35 -6.21
C ASP A 16 2.32 15.98 -6.20
N ALA A 17 1.60 15.94 -7.33
CA ALA A 17 0.23 16.47 -7.44
C ALA A 17 -0.86 15.49 -6.95
N VAL A 18 -0.51 14.27 -6.53
CA VAL A 18 -1.47 13.29 -6.02
C VAL A 18 -1.84 13.64 -4.57
N GLU A 19 -2.98 14.30 -4.37
CA GLU A 19 -3.58 14.45 -3.04
C GLU A 19 -4.01 13.08 -2.50
N VAL A 20 -3.22 12.53 -1.58
CA VAL A 20 -3.62 11.39 -0.76
C VAL A 20 -4.46 11.93 0.39
N SER A 21 -5.78 11.74 0.33
CA SER A 21 -6.66 12.17 1.42
C SER A 21 -6.32 11.41 2.71
N PRO A 22 -6.13 12.10 3.86
CA PRO A 22 -5.73 11.46 5.12
C PRO A 22 -6.84 10.59 5.73
N GLU A 23 -8.08 10.75 5.26
CA GLU A 23 -9.25 10.06 5.78
C GLU A 23 -9.70 8.97 4.80
N ALA A 24 -9.03 7.82 4.86
CA ALA A 24 -9.48 6.63 4.14
C ALA A 24 -10.53 5.89 4.98
N PRO A 25 -11.76 5.68 4.49
CA PRO A 25 -12.74 4.88 5.20
C PRO A 25 -12.21 3.46 5.43
N ALA A 26 -12.49 2.92 6.63
CA ALA A 26 -12.15 1.55 7.01
C ALA A 26 -12.83 0.54 6.06
N ALA A 27 -12.06 0.08 5.06
CA ALA A 27 -12.35 -0.91 4.02
C ALA A 27 -13.39 -0.51 2.93
N PRO A 28 -13.07 -0.74 1.63
CA PRO A 28 -13.14 -2.08 1.06
C PRO A 28 -11.97 -2.39 0.10
N GLY A 29 -11.02 -3.22 0.54
CA GLY A 29 -9.86 -3.58 -0.29
C GLY A 29 -10.17 -4.44 -1.51
N ALA A 30 -11.07 -5.41 -1.37
CA ALA A 30 -11.48 -6.29 -2.46
C ALA A 30 -12.36 -5.54 -3.49
N GLY A 31 -13.28 -4.69 -3.01
CA GLY A 31 -14.28 -4.03 -3.87
C GLY A 31 -13.70 -3.05 -4.90
N ALA A 32 -12.57 -2.39 -4.60
CA ALA A 32 -11.96 -1.42 -5.51
C ALA A 32 -11.28 -2.10 -6.72
N VAL A 33 -10.52 -3.17 -6.49
CA VAL A 33 -9.89 -3.94 -7.58
C VAL A 33 -10.97 -4.68 -8.38
N ASP A 34 -12.01 -5.21 -7.72
CA ASP A 34 -13.17 -5.80 -8.41
C ASP A 34 -13.94 -4.79 -9.27
N ALA A 35 -14.09 -3.54 -8.81
CA ALA A 35 -14.69 -2.48 -9.61
C ALA A 35 -13.83 -2.17 -10.84
N LEU A 36 -12.50 -2.14 -10.70
CA LEU A 36 -11.58 -1.96 -11.82
C LEU A 36 -11.64 -3.14 -12.79
N ARG A 37 -11.63 -4.38 -12.28
CA ARG A 37 -11.78 -5.63 -13.05
C ARG A 37 -13.05 -5.61 -13.90
N ARG A 38 -14.18 -5.13 -13.35
CA ARG A 38 -15.44 -4.95 -14.08
C ARG A 38 -15.42 -3.84 -15.13
N ARG A 39 -14.59 -2.80 -14.96
CA ARG A 39 -14.46 -1.71 -15.94
C ARG A 39 -13.59 -2.10 -17.12
N LEU A 40 -12.64 -3.02 -16.92
CA LEU A 40 -11.75 -3.54 -17.95
C LEU A 40 -12.39 -4.71 -18.73
N SER A 41 -13.70 -4.64 -18.99
CA SER A 41 -14.47 -5.66 -19.73
C SER A 41 -13.79 -6.01 -21.06
N GLY A 42 -13.41 -7.29 -21.24
CA GLY A 42 -12.66 -7.75 -22.43
C GLY A 42 -11.14 -7.89 -22.23
N SER A 43 -10.67 -7.82 -20.97
CA SER A 43 -9.27 -7.93 -20.63
C SER A 43 -8.65 -9.31 -20.90
N THR A 44 -7.35 -9.32 -21.18
CA THR A 44 -6.60 -10.55 -21.42
C THR A 44 -6.28 -11.29 -20.13
N ALA A 45 -5.96 -12.59 -20.20
CA ALA A 45 -5.50 -13.36 -19.03
C ALA A 45 -4.30 -12.69 -18.31
N ARG A 46 -3.43 -12.02 -19.09
CA ARG A 46 -2.29 -11.27 -18.55
C ARG A 46 -2.72 -10.05 -17.73
N GLU A 47 -3.80 -9.38 -18.10
CA GLU A 47 -4.35 -8.25 -17.34
C GLU A 47 -4.97 -8.70 -16.04
N HIS A 48 -5.71 -9.82 -16.05
CA HIS A 48 -6.24 -10.40 -14.81
C HIS A 48 -5.13 -10.72 -13.81
N VAL A 49 -4.02 -11.32 -14.27
CA VAL A 49 -2.85 -11.59 -13.41
C VAL A 49 -2.27 -10.32 -12.82
N VAL A 50 -2.16 -9.22 -13.60
CA VAL A 50 -1.67 -7.93 -13.07
C VAL A 50 -2.61 -7.37 -11.99
N LEU A 51 -3.92 -7.55 -12.14
CA LEU A 51 -4.91 -7.11 -11.15
C LEU A 51 -4.88 -7.95 -9.88
N ASP A 52 -4.73 -9.28 -9.98
CA ASP A 52 -4.61 -10.17 -8.81
C ASP A 52 -3.38 -9.80 -7.98
N PHE A 53 -2.28 -9.58 -8.69
CA PHE A 53 -1.04 -9.10 -8.12
C PHE A 53 -1.13 -7.69 -7.50
N LEU A 54 -1.92 -6.78 -8.08
CA LEU A 54 -2.18 -5.46 -7.49
C LEU A 54 -3.02 -5.59 -6.21
N GLU A 55 -4.00 -6.50 -6.21
CA GLU A 55 -4.79 -6.83 -5.04
C GLU A 55 -3.93 -7.38 -3.91
N ASP A 56 -2.98 -8.26 -4.25
CA ASP A 56 -1.99 -8.80 -3.32
C ASP A 56 -1.12 -7.71 -2.69
N ASP A 57 -0.51 -6.85 -3.50
CA ASP A 57 0.31 -5.77 -2.99
C ASP A 57 -0.49 -4.82 -2.08
N LEU A 58 -1.72 -4.48 -2.44
CA LEU A 58 -2.57 -3.61 -1.63
C LEU A 58 -2.97 -4.26 -0.29
N ARG A 59 -3.06 -5.58 -0.24
CA ARG A 59 -3.29 -6.33 1.00
C ARG A 59 -2.04 -6.35 1.85
N GLU A 60 -0.88 -6.63 1.25
CA GLU A 60 0.41 -6.63 1.93
C GLU A 60 0.77 -5.25 2.49
N ALA A 61 0.55 -4.17 1.72
CA ALA A 61 0.78 -2.81 2.16
C ALA A 61 -0.07 -2.45 3.39
N ARG A 62 -1.36 -2.84 3.38
CA ARG A 62 -2.26 -2.66 4.53
C ARG A 62 -1.81 -3.45 5.75
N ALA A 63 -1.38 -4.70 5.56
CA ALA A 63 -0.88 -5.53 6.65
C ALA A 63 0.39 -4.92 7.28
N ALA A 64 1.33 -4.44 6.45
CA ALA A 64 2.55 -3.79 6.93
C ALA A 64 2.26 -2.49 7.68
N LEU A 65 1.38 -1.62 7.14
CA LEU A 65 0.92 -0.41 7.81
C LEU A 65 0.27 -0.71 9.16
N SER A 66 -0.63 -1.72 9.21
CA SER A 66 -1.30 -2.11 10.44
C SER A 66 -0.31 -2.63 11.49
N ALA A 67 0.75 -3.33 11.08
CA ALA A 67 1.79 -3.80 12.00
C ALA A 67 2.58 -2.64 12.62
N VAL A 68 2.93 -1.63 11.82
CA VAL A 68 3.61 -0.41 12.32
C VAL A 68 2.69 0.37 13.25
N ALA A 69 1.43 0.56 12.89
CA ALA A 69 0.44 1.23 13.74
C ALA A 69 0.25 0.50 15.08
N ALA A 70 0.18 -0.83 15.07
CA ALA A 70 0.09 -1.64 16.28
C ALA A 70 1.33 -1.50 17.17
N TYR A 71 2.53 -1.42 16.59
CA TYR A 71 3.75 -1.15 17.34
C TYR A 71 3.68 0.20 18.08
N VAL A 72 3.29 1.28 17.38
CA VAL A 72 3.15 2.61 17.99
C VAL A 72 2.10 2.60 19.11
N ALA A 73 0.93 2.00 18.86
CA ALA A 73 -0.12 1.88 19.88
C ALA A 73 0.36 1.10 21.12
N ASN A 74 1.19 0.06 20.95
CA ASN A 74 1.77 -0.68 22.06
C ASN A 74 2.77 0.14 22.87
N VAL A 75 3.55 1.02 22.21
CA VAL A 75 4.44 1.98 22.87
C VAL A 75 3.64 2.99 23.67
N GLU A 76 2.62 3.61 23.06
CA GLU A 76 1.73 4.57 23.74
C GLU A 76 1.05 3.93 24.95
N ALA A 77 0.54 2.71 24.81
CA ALA A 77 -0.08 1.97 25.91
C ALA A 77 0.91 1.67 27.04
N ALA A 78 2.16 1.33 26.72
CA ALA A 78 3.19 1.08 27.73
C ALA A 78 3.62 2.34 28.48
N LEU A 79 3.60 3.49 27.81
CA LEU A 79 3.92 4.79 28.40
C LEU A 79 2.77 5.40 29.21
N SER A 80 1.53 5.03 28.86
CA SER A 80 0.32 5.50 29.56
C SER A 80 0.02 4.72 30.85
N ASP A 81 0.68 3.57 31.06
CA ASP A 81 0.61 2.87 32.34
C ASP A 81 1.26 3.73 33.44
N GLY A 82 0.56 3.95 34.55
CA GLY A 82 1.01 4.81 35.65
C GLY A 82 2.32 4.37 36.32
N GLU A 83 2.78 3.14 36.05
CA GLU A 83 4.08 2.63 36.45
C GLU A 83 4.67 1.76 35.32
N PRO A 84 5.40 2.36 34.35
CA PRO A 84 5.94 1.63 33.20
C PRO A 84 6.98 0.59 33.64
N SER A 85 6.75 -0.69 33.31
CA SER A 85 7.72 -1.75 33.58
C SER A 85 8.96 -1.64 32.69
N GLN A 86 10.15 -1.62 33.29
CA GLN A 86 11.43 -1.68 32.58
C GLN A 86 11.50 -2.87 31.59
N GLN A 87 10.97 -4.03 31.99
CA GLN A 87 10.95 -5.22 31.14
C GLN A 87 10.07 -5.02 29.91
N ARG A 88 8.91 -4.36 30.05
CA ARG A 88 8.00 -4.07 28.95
C ARG A 88 8.63 -3.07 27.97
N LEU A 89 9.27 -2.03 28.49
CA LEU A 89 9.98 -1.04 27.67
C LEU A 89 11.14 -1.68 26.89
N LEU A 90 11.94 -2.53 27.54
CA LEU A 90 13.01 -3.28 26.87
C LEU A 90 12.48 -4.23 25.80
N SER A 91 11.34 -4.89 26.05
CA SER A 91 10.72 -5.79 25.08
C SER A 91 10.22 -5.04 23.84
N LEU A 92 9.69 -3.82 23.98
CA LEU A 92 9.31 -2.95 22.87
C LEU A 92 10.51 -2.36 22.13
N ALA A 93 11.61 -2.08 22.83
CA ALA A 93 12.84 -1.57 22.22
C ALA A 93 13.58 -2.63 21.38
N LEU A 94 13.52 -3.89 21.81
CA LEU A 94 14.20 -5.01 21.13
C LEU A 94 13.30 -5.77 20.15
N GLY A 95 11.98 -5.57 20.22
CA GLY A 95 10.98 -6.35 19.49
C GLY A 95 10.22 -5.56 18.42
N GLY A 96 9.33 -6.25 17.71
CA GLY A 96 8.38 -5.64 16.76
C GLY A 96 8.95 -5.29 15.38
N ALA A 97 10.27 -5.12 15.25
CA ALA A 97 10.97 -4.87 13.97
C ALA A 97 10.30 -3.76 13.12
N PRO A 98 9.97 -2.58 13.70
CA PRO A 98 9.19 -1.56 13.00
C PRO A 98 9.93 -0.99 11.78
N ALA A 99 11.26 -0.90 11.83
CA ALA A 99 12.07 -0.43 10.72
C ALA A 99 11.99 -1.39 9.53
N GLU A 100 12.14 -2.70 9.78
CA GLU A 100 12.02 -3.73 8.75
C GLU A 100 10.61 -3.76 8.14
N ARG A 101 9.58 -3.47 8.94
CA ARG A 101 8.20 -3.33 8.44
C ARG A 101 8.03 -2.11 7.53
N LEU A 102 8.67 -0.98 7.85
CA LEU A 102 8.66 0.21 7.01
C LEU A 102 9.43 -0.02 5.70
N ASP A 103 10.58 -0.70 5.74
CA ASP A 103 11.34 -1.06 4.55
C ASP A 103 10.55 -2.02 3.64
N TYR A 104 9.93 -3.03 4.24
CA TYR A 104 9.02 -3.93 3.52
C TYR A 104 7.84 -3.16 2.89
N LEU A 105 7.20 -2.26 3.65
CA LEU A 105 6.12 -1.41 3.15
C LEU A 105 6.58 -0.57 1.95
N SER A 106 7.75 0.06 2.03
CA SER A 106 8.34 0.82 0.92
C SER A 106 8.49 -0.03 -0.34
N GLY A 107 8.99 -1.27 -0.18
CA GLY A 107 9.10 -2.24 -1.27
C GLY A 107 7.75 -2.60 -1.90
N VAL A 108 6.74 -2.89 -1.08
CA VAL A 108 5.38 -3.23 -1.53
C VAL A 108 4.73 -2.04 -2.25
N LEU A 109 4.86 -0.81 -1.71
CA LEU A 109 4.35 0.41 -2.38
C LEU A 109 5.03 0.66 -3.73
N GLY A 110 6.32 0.33 -3.84
CA GLY A 110 7.03 0.32 -5.13
C GLY A 110 6.39 -0.66 -6.14
N SER A 111 5.97 -1.84 -5.69
CA SER A 111 5.23 -2.80 -6.53
C SER A 111 3.83 -2.30 -6.90
N VAL A 112 3.07 -1.73 -5.96
CA VAL A 112 1.77 -1.08 -6.23
C VAL A 112 1.91 -0.04 -7.33
N ARG A 113 2.86 0.90 -7.21
CA ARG A 113 3.09 1.95 -8.20
C ARG A 113 3.39 1.37 -9.58
N ARG A 114 4.26 0.36 -9.66
CA ARG A 114 4.58 -0.31 -10.93
C ARG A 114 3.35 -0.97 -11.55
N ARG A 115 2.51 -1.63 -10.76
CA ARG A 115 1.30 -2.29 -11.27
C ARG A 115 0.22 -1.29 -11.68
N LEU A 116 0.06 -0.18 -10.96
CA LEU A 116 -0.81 0.92 -11.38
C LEU A 116 -0.38 1.48 -12.74
N ALA A 117 0.92 1.70 -12.97
CA ALA A 117 1.42 2.13 -14.27
C ALA A 117 1.16 1.08 -15.37
N GLN A 118 1.30 -0.22 -15.05
CA GLN A 118 0.99 -1.31 -15.97
C GLN A 118 -0.50 -1.39 -16.32
N VAL A 119 -1.40 -1.15 -15.35
CA VAL A 119 -2.84 -1.08 -15.59
C VAL A 119 -3.15 0.12 -16.47
N ALA A 120 -2.64 1.31 -16.13
CA ALA A 120 -2.87 2.55 -16.87
C ALA A 120 -2.42 2.46 -18.33
N ALA A 121 -1.28 1.82 -18.60
CA ALA A 121 -0.79 1.61 -19.96
C ALA A 121 -1.67 0.68 -20.82
N ARG A 122 -2.66 0.02 -20.23
CA ARG A 122 -3.59 -0.90 -20.89
C ARG A 122 -5.03 -0.38 -20.94
N MET A 123 -5.30 0.77 -20.34
CA MET A 123 -6.55 1.52 -20.48
C MET A 123 -6.54 2.36 -21.76
#